data_AF-A0A132BWW1-F1
#
_entry.id   AF-A0A132BWW1-F1
#
_cell.length_a   1.000
_cell.length_b   1.000
_cell.length_c   1.000
_cell.angle_alpha   90.00
_cell.angle_beta   90.00
_cell.angle_gamma   90.00
#
_symmetry.space_group_name_H-M   'P 1'
#
loop_
_entity.id
_entity.type
_entity.pdbx_description
1 polymer ?
#
loop_
_entity_poly.entity_id
_entity_poly.type
_entity_poly.pdbx_seq_one_letter_code
_entity_poly.pdbx_strand_id
1 'polypeptide(L)'
;MDRDDLILAYVQGKLSDADSTAFEQDLEQDANMAAELLALRAARSEFAQEDDQVEADAGWSRLEATINATIPANDNRPLRLSLWQTGALIAASLVLWQVAVVPFTQPQRAPGYEAVSEATRGAVLQVMFSATASVAEVTALLRVIGGTVVEGPGALGLYRIAFESSNRMEVARAVLEGRRDLIDLVTVE
;
A
#
# COMPACT_ATOMS: atom_id res chain seq x y z
N MET A 1 52.27 38.26 18.60
CA MET A 1 51.18 38.13 17.62
C MET A 1 51.71 38.64 16.31
N ASP A 2 51.41 37.96 15.22
CA ASP A 2 51.81 38.45 13.91
C ASP A 2 50.98 39.69 13.56
N ARG A 3 51.51 40.55 12.69
CA ARG A 3 50.89 41.83 12.31
C ARG A 3 49.45 41.63 11.79
N ASP A 4 49.25 40.61 10.97
CA ASP A 4 47.95 40.28 10.39
C ASP A 4 46.95 39.83 11.48
N ASP A 5 47.41 39.12 12.51
CA ASP A 5 46.58 38.69 13.64
C ASP A 5 46.11 39.90 14.46
N LEU A 6 46.97 40.91 14.65
CA LEU A 6 46.61 42.14 15.37
C LEU A 6 45.57 42.94 14.59
N ILE A 7 45.76 43.12 13.28
CA ILE A 7 44.79 43.80 12.41
C ILE A 7 43.44 43.07 12.45
N LEU A 8 43.43 41.74 12.37
CA LEU A 8 42.21 40.94 12.42
C LEU A 8 41.53 41.01 13.79
N ALA A 9 42.30 40.93 14.89
CA ALA A 9 41.78 41.05 16.25
C ALA A 9 41.16 42.43 16.50
N TYR A 10 41.76 43.50 15.96
CA TYR A 10 41.23 44.86 16.01
C TYR A 10 39.90 44.99 15.26
N VAL A 11 39.84 44.51 14.01
CA VAL A 11 38.61 44.54 13.19
C VAL A 11 37.46 43.72 13.82
N GLN A 12 37.79 42.67 14.58
CA GLN A 12 36.83 41.84 15.31
C GLN A 12 36.45 42.40 16.70
N GLY A 13 37.07 43.49 17.16
CA GLY A 13 36.84 44.06 18.48
C GLY A 13 37.28 43.14 19.63
N LYS A 14 38.28 42.28 19.39
CA LYS A 14 38.80 41.29 20.36
C LYS A 14 40.07 41.74 21.08
N LEU A 15 40.62 42.91 20.72
CA LEU A 15 41.73 43.51 21.44
C LEU A 15 41.24 44.12 22.76
N SER A 16 42.11 44.11 23.77
CA SER A 16 41.86 44.87 24.99
C SER A 16 41.94 46.38 24.71
N ASP A 17 41.37 47.20 25.59
CA ASP A 17 41.41 48.68 25.43
C ASP A 17 42.86 49.20 25.39
N ALA A 18 43.75 48.60 26.17
CA ALA A 18 45.17 48.95 26.21
C ALA A 18 45.89 48.60 24.90
N ASP A 19 45.63 47.41 24.35
CA ASP A 19 46.26 46.97 23.09
C ASP A 19 45.68 47.70 21.88
N SER A 20 44.40 48.08 21.93
CA SER A 20 43.75 48.88 20.89
C SER A 20 44.37 50.28 20.79
N THR A 21 44.63 50.92 21.94
CA THR A 21 45.27 52.24 21.98
C THR A 21 46.70 52.19 21.44
N ALA A 22 47.47 51.14 21.79
CA ALA A 22 48.82 50.96 21.27
C ALA A 22 48.82 50.70 19.76
N PHE A 23 47.89 49.88 19.27
CA PHE A 23 47.72 49.59 17.85
C PHE A 23 47.32 50.84 17.04
N GLU A 24 46.48 51.72 17.60
CA GLU A 24 46.12 52.99 16.97
C GLU A 24 47.30 53.96 16.85
N GLN A 25 48.20 53.99 17.84
CA GLN A 25 49.45 54.76 17.75
C GLN A 25 50.38 54.22 16.67
N ASP A 26 50.45 52.89 16.51
CA ASP A 26 51.24 52.26 15.45
C ASP A 26 50.63 52.53 14.06
N LEU A 27 49.30 52.61 13.93
CA LEU A 27 48.62 53.01 12.68
C LEU A 27 48.97 54.44 12.25
N GLU A 28 49.17 55.35 13.19
CA GLU A 28 49.57 56.73 12.89
C GLU A 28 51.01 56.81 12.34
N GLN A 29 51.86 55.84 12.68
CA GLN A 29 53.26 55.80 12.28
C GLN A 29 53.51 54.97 11.02
N ASP A 30 52.67 53.98 10.72
CA ASP A 30 52.80 53.10 9.54
C ASP A 30 51.63 53.26 8.55
N ALA A 31 51.89 54.01 7.47
CA ALA A 31 50.94 54.22 6.38
C ALA A 31 50.54 52.93 5.64
N ASN A 32 51.40 51.90 5.61
CA ASN A 32 51.06 50.62 4.99
C ASN A 32 50.03 49.86 5.83
N MET A 33 50.14 49.94 7.16
CA MET A 33 49.20 49.28 8.08
C MET A 33 47.82 49.93 8.03
N ALA A 34 47.77 51.26 7.90
CA ALA A 34 46.53 51.98 7.66
C ALA A 34 45.86 51.57 6.33
N ALA A 35 46.64 51.36 5.27
CA ALA A 35 46.13 50.93 3.97
C ALA A 35 45.55 49.49 4.00
N GLU A 36 46.23 48.56 4.67
CA GLU A 36 45.76 47.19 4.89
C GLU A 36 44.45 47.15 5.69
N LEU A 37 44.36 47.94 6.76
CA LEU A 37 43.14 48.06 7.55
C LEU A 37 41.97 48.64 6.74
N LEU A 38 42.24 49.63 5.88
CA LEU A 38 41.25 50.22 4.99
C LEU A 38 40.75 49.17 3.97
N ALA A 39 41.65 48.40 3.36
CA ALA A 39 41.30 47.35 2.42
C ALA A 39 40.39 46.28 3.06
N LEU A 40 40.71 45.84 4.28
CA LEU A 40 39.89 44.87 5.02
C LEU A 40 38.51 45.44 5.39
N ARG A 41 38.44 46.70 5.81
CA ARG A 41 37.16 47.37 6.10
C ARG A 41 36.29 47.54 4.85
N ALA A 42 36.89 47.87 3.71
CA ALA A 42 36.20 47.98 2.44
C ALA A 42 35.60 46.62 2.02
N ALA A 43 36.39 45.55 2.06
CA ALA A 43 35.92 44.20 1.75
C ALA A 43 34.77 43.77 2.68
N ARG A 44 34.86 44.05 4.00
CA ARG A 44 33.77 43.77 4.94
C ARG A 44 32.49 44.54 4.63
N SER A 45 32.61 45.80 4.22
CA SER A 45 31.44 46.62 3.89
C SER A 45 30.70 46.13 2.65
N GLU A 46 31.41 45.52 1.69
CA GLU A 46 30.81 44.91 0.50
C GLU A 46 29.96 43.69 0.89
N PHE A 47 30.47 42.81 1.75
CA PHE A 47 29.71 41.66 2.26
C PHE A 47 28.55 42.05 3.19
N ALA A 48 28.70 43.12 3.99
CA ALA A 48 27.63 43.58 4.87
C ALA A 48 26.43 44.17 4.10
N GLN A 49 26.66 44.77 2.92
CA GLN A 49 25.58 45.28 2.08
C GLN A 49 24.72 44.19 1.44
N GLU A 50 25.26 42.98 1.25
CA GLU A 50 24.49 41.82 0.76
C GLU A 50 23.58 41.21 1.84
N ASP A 51 24.00 41.26 3.12
CA ASP A 51 23.24 40.69 4.24
C ASP A 51 22.06 41.56 4.70
N ASP A 52 22.14 42.90 4.53
CA ASP A 52 21.06 43.84 4.90
C ASP A 52 19.79 43.69 4.02
N GLN A 53 19.84 42.93 2.92
CA GLN A 53 18.67 42.65 2.08
C GLN A 53 17.85 41.43 2.51
N VAL A 54 18.33 40.63 3.47
CA VAL A 54 17.50 39.59 4.10
C VAL A 54 16.78 40.24 5.27
N GLU A 55 15.49 40.56 5.09
CA GLU A 55 14.60 41.10 6.13
C GLU A 55 14.80 40.37 7.46
N ALA A 56 15.64 40.93 8.34
CA ALA A 56 15.93 40.37 9.66
C ALA A 56 14.63 40.16 10.46
N ASP A 57 13.63 41.01 10.22
CA ASP A 57 12.30 40.93 10.81
C ASP A 57 11.49 39.72 10.33
N ALA A 58 11.58 39.33 9.05
CA ALA A 58 10.88 38.16 8.53
C ALA A 58 11.50 36.85 9.04
N GLY A 59 12.83 36.81 9.14
CA GLY A 59 13.56 35.69 9.76
C GLY A 59 13.25 35.55 11.25
N TRP A 60 13.24 36.68 11.97
CA TRP A 60 12.94 36.73 13.40
C TRP A 60 11.49 36.36 13.70
N SER A 61 10.53 36.90 12.96
CA SER A 61 9.11 36.56 13.10
C SER A 61 8.85 35.08 12.86
N ARG A 62 9.54 34.46 11.89
CA ARG A 62 9.47 33.01 11.65
C ARG A 62 10.06 32.20 12.80
N LEU A 63 11.18 32.65 13.36
CA LEU A 63 11.82 32.01 14.50
C LEU A 63 10.96 32.12 15.76
N GLU A 64 10.43 33.31 16.03
CA GLU A 64 9.53 33.58 17.16
C GLU A 64 8.24 32.77 17.03
N ALA A 65 7.68 32.65 15.83
CA ALA A 65 6.56 31.74 15.56
C ALA A 65 6.92 30.27 15.79
N THR A 66 8.15 29.85 15.49
CA THR A 66 8.62 28.47 15.70
C THR A 66 8.87 28.18 17.19
N ILE A 67 9.39 29.14 17.94
CA ILE A 67 9.64 29.03 19.39
C ILE A 67 8.32 29.06 20.16
N ASN A 68 7.40 29.96 19.78
CA ASN A 68 6.09 30.10 20.41
C ASN A 68 5.09 29.04 19.94
N ALA A 69 5.33 28.37 18.80
CA ALA A 69 4.69 27.12 18.46
C ALA A 69 5.13 26.06 19.48
N THR A 70 4.49 26.11 20.64
CA THR A 70 4.55 25.08 21.67
C THR A 70 3.96 23.84 21.03
N ILE A 71 4.78 23.04 20.35
CA ILE A 71 4.41 21.67 20.02
C ILE A 71 4.21 21.03 21.38
N PRO A 72 2.99 20.63 21.77
CA PRO A 72 2.82 19.96 23.04
C PRO A 72 3.70 18.72 22.99
N ALA A 73 4.75 18.69 23.81
CA ALA A 73 5.67 17.55 23.93
C ALA A 73 4.92 16.27 24.33
N ASN A 74 3.67 16.41 24.74
CA ASN A 74 2.75 15.33 24.98
C ASN A 74 1.35 15.72 24.47
N ASP A 75 1.02 15.32 23.24
CA ASP A 75 -0.36 15.25 22.77
C ASP A 75 -1.03 14.10 23.55
N ASN A 76 -1.35 14.36 24.82
CA ASN A 76 -2.11 13.48 25.72
C ASN A 76 -3.56 13.38 25.21
N ARG A 77 -3.75 12.95 23.96
CA ARG A 77 -5.04 12.44 23.52
C ARG A 77 -5.36 11.30 24.46
N PRO A 78 -6.54 11.29 25.11
CA PRO A 78 -6.83 10.26 26.08
C PRO A 78 -6.66 8.92 25.40
N LEU A 79 -5.79 8.05 25.93
CA LEU A 79 -5.49 6.74 25.32
C LEU A 79 -6.76 5.97 24.94
N ARG A 80 -7.84 6.19 25.70
CA ARG A 80 -9.17 5.64 25.41
C ARG A 80 -9.77 6.13 24.10
N LEU A 81 -9.66 7.41 23.74
CA LEU A 81 -10.08 7.89 22.41
C LEU A 81 -9.22 7.27 21.31
N SER A 82 -7.90 7.20 21.53
CA SER A 82 -6.98 6.59 20.55
C SER A 82 -7.32 5.11 20.33
N LEU A 83 -7.55 4.33 21.39
CA LEU A 83 -7.93 2.92 21.30
C LEU A 83 -9.29 2.71 20.63
N TRP A 84 -10.27 3.58 20.90
CA TRP A 84 -11.57 3.53 20.21
C TRP A 84 -11.44 3.92 18.74
N GLN A 85 -10.60 4.90 18.41
CA GLN A 85 -10.33 5.28 17.02
C GLN A 85 -9.59 4.18 16.27
N THR A 86 -8.58 3.55 16.89
CA THR A 86 -7.88 2.39 16.32
C THR A 86 -8.82 1.20 16.16
N GLY A 87 -9.65 0.92 17.17
CA GLY A 87 -10.66 -0.14 17.10
C GLY A 87 -11.69 0.11 16.00
N ALA A 88 -12.17 1.35 15.87
CA ALA A 88 -13.10 1.76 14.83
C ALA A 88 -12.47 1.65 13.44
N LEU A 89 -11.19 2.01 13.29
CA LEU A 89 -10.47 1.87 12.03
C LEU A 89 -10.35 0.40 11.61
N ILE A 90 -9.96 -0.48 12.55
CA ILE A 90 -9.87 -1.93 12.29
C ILE A 90 -11.24 -2.50 11.92
N ALA A 91 -12.29 -2.14 12.68
CA ALA A 91 -13.65 -2.59 12.40
C ALA A 91 -14.15 -2.10 11.04
N ALA A 92 -13.90 -0.83 10.69
CA ALA A 92 -14.25 -0.25 9.40
C ALA A 92 -13.50 -0.93 8.25
N SER A 93 -12.20 -1.25 8.42
CA SER A 93 -11.42 -1.99 7.43
C SER A 93 -11.95 -3.41 7.23
N LEU A 94 -12.34 -4.11 8.29
CA LEU A 94 -12.94 -5.44 8.20
C LEU A 94 -14.31 -5.40 7.50
N VAL A 95 -15.15 -4.42 7.83
CA VAL A 95 -16.45 -4.24 7.16
C VAL A 95 -16.25 -3.91 5.69
N LEU A 96 -15.33 -3.01 5.37
CA LEU A 96 -15.01 -2.66 3.98
C LEU A 96 -14.49 -3.87 3.21
N TRP A 97 -13.61 -4.67 3.81
CA TRP A 97 -13.13 -5.91 3.20
C TRP A 97 -14.25 -6.92 2.99
N GLN A 98 -15.14 -7.10 3.98
CA GLN A 98 -16.32 -7.96 3.85
C GLN A 98 -17.24 -7.49 2.72
N VAL A 99 -17.51 -6.19 2.59
CA VAL A 99 -18.39 -5.68 1.53
C VAL A 99 -17.72 -5.67 0.15
N ALA A 100 -16.42 -5.38 0.08
CA ALA A 100 -15.73 -5.18 -1.20
C ALA A 100 -15.08 -6.45 -1.76
N VAL A 101 -14.78 -7.46 -0.94
CA VAL A 101 -14.05 -8.67 -1.37
C VAL A 101 -14.92 -9.91 -1.29
N VAL A 102 -15.65 -10.11 -0.18
CA VAL A 102 -16.45 -11.33 0.02
C VAL A 102 -17.45 -11.59 -1.11
N PRO A 103 -18.23 -10.63 -1.63
CA PRO A 103 -19.17 -10.91 -2.73
C PRO A 103 -18.50 -11.29 -4.06
N PHE A 104 -17.21 -10.97 -4.24
CA PHE A 104 -16.45 -11.39 -5.43
C PHE A 104 -15.69 -12.71 -5.23
N THR A 105 -15.41 -13.08 -3.98
CA THR A 105 -14.72 -14.34 -3.64
C THR A 105 -15.67 -15.48 -3.31
N GLN A 106 -16.94 -15.19 -3.03
CA GLN A 106 -17.94 -16.22 -2.88
C GLN A 106 -18.31 -16.74 -4.27
N PRO A 107 -18.12 -18.04 -4.57
CA PRO A 107 -18.80 -18.64 -5.70
C PRO A 107 -20.29 -18.37 -5.49
N GLN A 108 -20.98 -17.86 -6.51
CA GLN A 108 -22.41 -17.59 -6.46
C GLN A 108 -23.14 -18.90 -6.14
N ARG A 109 -23.29 -19.22 -4.85
CA ARG A 109 -24.22 -20.24 -4.38
C ARG A 109 -25.59 -19.64 -4.63
N ALA A 110 -26.19 -20.05 -5.75
CA ALA A 110 -27.60 -19.83 -5.98
C ALA A 110 -28.36 -20.22 -4.69
N PRO A 111 -29.39 -19.46 -4.28
CA PRO A 111 -30.24 -19.84 -3.16
C PRO A 111 -31.07 -21.06 -3.59
N GLY A 112 -30.44 -22.23 -3.53
CA GLY A 112 -30.99 -23.51 -3.89
C GLY A 112 -30.61 -24.51 -2.81
N TYR A 113 -31.59 -25.28 -2.36
CA TYR A 113 -31.43 -26.32 -1.37
C TYR A 113 -30.28 -27.26 -1.76
N GLU A 114 -29.20 -27.28 -0.96
CA GLU A 114 -28.09 -28.22 -1.11
C GLU A 114 -28.55 -29.55 -0.48
N ALA A 115 -28.73 -30.59 -1.31
CA ALA A 115 -29.07 -31.91 -0.81
C ALA A 115 -27.94 -32.45 0.07
N VAL A 116 -28.29 -33.03 1.22
CA VAL A 116 -27.38 -33.76 2.13
C VAL A 116 -27.01 -35.11 1.50
N SER A 117 -26.49 -35.10 0.28
CA SER A 117 -25.83 -36.26 -0.29
C SER A 117 -24.34 -36.06 -0.08
N GLU A 118 -23.77 -36.97 0.71
CA GLU A 118 -22.35 -37.21 0.91
C GLU A 118 -21.52 -36.70 -0.28
N ALA A 119 -20.64 -35.72 -0.01
CA ALA A 119 -19.69 -35.18 -0.97
C ALA A 119 -18.90 -36.34 -1.56
N THR A 120 -19.39 -36.83 -2.70
CA THR A 120 -18.83 -38.00 -3.35
C THR A 120 -17.53 -37.48 -3.96
N ARG A 121 -16.41 -37.76 -3.28
CA ARG A 121 -15.03 -37.58 -3.77
C ARG A 121 -14.79 -38.53 -4.94
N GLY A 122 -15.58 -38.37 -6.01
CA GLY A 122 -15.56 -39.17 -7.21
C GLY A 122 -15.42 -38.28 -8.44
N ALA A 123 -15.02 -38.88 -9.56
CA ALA A 123 -14.95 -38.18 -10.82
C ALA A 123 -16.37 -37.92 -11.35
N VAL A 124 -16.60 -36.70 -11.84
CA VAL A 124 -17.94 -36.20 -12.20
C VAL A 124 -17.97 -35.81 -13.67
N LEU A 125 -19.07 -36.14 -14.33
CA LEU A 125 -19.28 -35.86 -15.75
C LEU A 125 -20.64 -35.20 -15.95
N GLN A 126 -20.66 -34.15 -16.76
CA GLN A 126 -21.86 -33.43 -17.14
C GLN A 126 -22.37 -33.96 -18.48
N VAL A 127 -23.65 -34.35 -18.52
CA VAL A 127 -24.29 -34.97 -19.68
C VAL A 127 -25.59 -34.25 -19.99
N MET A 128 -25.82 -33.96 -21.26
CA MET A 128 -27.14 -33.60 -21.77
C MET A 128 -27.73 -34.80 -22.50
N PHE A 129 -28.83 -35.33 -22.01
CA PHE A 129 -29.58 -36.37 -22.72
C PHE A 129 -30.44 -35.73 -23.82
N SER A 130 -30.59 -36.43 -24.93
CA SER A 130 -31.47 -36.01 -26.02
C SER A 130 -32.92 -35.86 -25.53
N ALA A 131 -33.63 -34.83 -26.02
CA ALA A 131 -35.03 -34.59 -25.67
C ALA A 131 -35.98 -35.74 -26.07
N THR A 132 -35.54 -36.63 -26.98
CA THR A 132 -36.29 -37.81 -27.41
C THR A 132 -35.93 -39.08 -26.65
N ALA A 133 -34.92 -39.04 -25.76
CA ALA A 133 -34.50 -40.20 -24.98
C ALA A 133 -35.57 -40.56 -23.95
N SER A 134 -36.01 -41.83 -23.95
CA SER A 134 -36.95 -42.30 -22.95
C SER A 134 -36.26 -42.52 -21.59
N VAL A 135 -37.03 -42.38 -20.50
CA VAL A 135 -36.53 -42.63 -19.13
C VAL A 135 -35.96 -44.06 -18.99
N ALA A 136 -36.55 -45.03 -19.69
CA ALA A 136 -36.09 -46.41 -19.70
C ALA A 136 -34.68 -46.55 -20.31
N GLU A 137 -34.43 -45.87 -21.44
CA GLU A 137 -33.12 -45.87 -22.11
C GLU A 137 -32.06 -45.17 -21.27
N VAL A 138 -32.39 -44.02 -20.67
CA VAL A 138 -31.49 -43.28 -19.77
C VAL A 138 -31.13 -44.14 -18.55
N THR A 139 -32.12 -44.79 -17.93
CA THR A 139 -31.88 -45.64 -16.75
C THR A 139 -31.05 -46.88 -17.10
N ALA A 140 -31.29 -47.49 -18.26
CA ALA A 140 -30.49 -48.61 -18.74
C ALA A 140 -29.04 -48.19 -19.00
N LEU A 141 -28.84 -47.04 -19.64
CA LEU A 141 -27.51 -46.49 -19.91
C LEU A 141 -26.75 -46.17 -18.62
N LEU A 142 -27.37 -45.51 -17.66
CA LEU A 142 -26.79 -45.21 -16.34
C LEU A 142 -26.34 -46.48 -15.61
N ARG A 143 -27.14 -47.55 -15.69
CA ARG A 143 -26.80 -48.84 -15.10
C ARG A 143 -25.59 -49.50 -15.78
N VAL A 144 -25.49 -49.40 -17.11
CA VAL A 144 -24.36 -49.96 -17.88
C VAL A 144 -23.06 -49.24 -17.56
N ILE A 145 -23.08 -47.91 -17.52
CA ILE A 145 -21.89 -47.12 -17.19
C ILE A 145 -21.57 -47.11 -15.69
N GLY A 146 -22.52 -47.54 -14.85
CA GLY A 146 -22.42 -47.55 -13.40
C GLY A 146 -22.27 -46.15 -12.79
N GLY A 147 -22.91 -45.16 -13.42
CA GLY A 147 -22.93 -43.78 -12.97
C GLY A 147 -24.17 -43.51 -12.13
N THR A 148 -24.02 -42.68 -11.10
CA THR A 148 -25.14 -42.23 -10.26
C THR A 148 -25.43 -40.77 -10.54
N VAL A 149 -26.70 -40.43 -10.80
CA VAL A 149 -27.12 -39.04 -10.97
C VAL A 149 -27.08 -38.36 -9.61
N VAL A 150 -26.16 -37.41 -9.45
CA VAL A 150 -26.02 -36.60 -8.24
C VAL A 150 -26.78 -35.28 -8.34
N GLU A 151 -27.02 -34.81 -9.57
CA GLU A 151 -27.83 -33.63 -9.83
C GLU A 151 -28.65 -33.81 -11.11
N GLY A 152 -29.94 -33.50 -11.02
CA GLY A 152 -30.90 -33.60 -12.12
C GLY A 152 -30.79 -32.45 -13.11
N PRO A 153 -31.69 -32.38 -14.12
CA PRO A 153 -31.53 -31.45 -15.22
C PRO A 153 -31.57 -30.02 -14.69
N GLY A 154 -30.43 -29.33 -14.77
CA GLY A 154 -30.35 -27.90 -14.48
C GLY A 154 -31.20 -27.10 -15.46
N ALA A 155 -31.19 -25.77 -15.34
CA ALA A 155 -31.91 -24.88 -16.27
C ALA A 155 -31.53 -25.08 -17.75
N LEU A 156 -30.38 -25.69 -18.01
CA LEU A 156 -29.85 -26.02 -19.33
C LEU A 156 -30.05 -27.49 -19.74
N GLY A 157 -30.79 -28.28 -18.96
CA GLY A 157 -30.99 -29.72 -19.23
C GLY A 157 -29.77 -30.61 -18.94
N LEU A 158 -28.75 -30.08 -18.26
CA LEU A 158 -27.54 -30.80 -17.91
C LEU A 158 -27.75 -31.64 -16.64
N TYR A 159 -27.34 -32.90 -16.72
CA TYR A 159 -27.29 -33.84 -15.61
C TYR A 159 -25.85 -34.00 -15.14
N ARG A 160 -25.69 -34.17 -13.83
CA ARG A 160 -24.39 -34.46 -13.23
C ARG A 160 -24.34 -35.90 -12.78
N ILE A 161 -23.42 -36.67 -13.35
CA ILE A 161 -23.25 -38.10 -13.09
C ILE A 161 -21.93 -38.30 -12.38
N ALA A 162 -21.99 -38.84 -11.17
CA ALA A 162 -20.80 -39.21 -10.39
C ALA A 162 -20.42 -40.67 -10.61
N PHE A 163 -19.11 -40.91 -10.61
CA PHE A 163 -18.52 -42.23 -10.73
C PHE A 163 -17.64 -42.55 -9.53
N GLU A 164 -17.58 -43.83 -9.20
CA GLU A 164 -16.77 -44.38 -8.10
C GLU A 164 -15.26 -44.13 -8.29
N SER A 165 -14.79 -44.01 -9.53
CA SER A 165 -13.38 -43.73 -9.84
C SER A 165 -13.22 -43.00 -11.18
N SER A 166 -12.10 -42.30 -11.36
CA SER A 166 -11.75 -41.60 -12.60
C SER A 166 -11.59 -42.55 -13.81
N ASN A 167 -11.12 -43.78 -13.59
CA ASN A 167 -11.02 -44.79 -14.65
C ASN A 167 -12.42 -45.17 -15.18
N ARG A 168 -13.38 -45.40 -14.27
CA ARG A 168 -14.77 -45.66 -14.65
C ARG A 168 -15.41 -44.48 -15.37
N MET A 169 -15.13 -43.25 -14.95
CA MET A 169 -15.59 -42.06 -15.66
C MET A 169 -15.05 -42.00 -17.09
N GLU A 170 -13.76 -42.29 -17.32
CA GLU A 170 -13.17 -42.23 -18.66
C GLU A 170 -13.75 -43.32 -19.59
N VAL A 171 -13.94 -44.54 -19.07
CA VAL A 171 -14.61 -45.61 -19.82
C VAL A 171 -16.07 -45.22 -20.12
N ALA A 172 -16.78 -44.66 -19.15
CA ALA A 172 -18.15 -44.19 -19.33
C ALA A 172 -18.23 -43.05 -20.36
N ARG A 173 -17.28 -42.12 -20.34
CA ARG A 173 -17.16 -41.02 -21.31
C ARG A 173 -17.07 -41.56 -22.74
N ALA A 174 -16.18 -42.52 -22.99
CA ALA A 174 -16.04 -43.13 -24.31
C ALA A 174 -17.35 -43.80 -24.79
N VAL A 175 -18.09 -44.45 -23.88
CA VAL A 175 -19.39 -45.06 -24.20
C VAL A 175 -20.45 -43.98 -24.50
N LEU A 176 -20.49 -42.90 -23.73
CA LEU A 176 -21.43 -41.79 -23.90
C LEU A 176 -21.17 -41.01 -25.20
N GLU A 177 -19.90 -40.73 -25.52
CA GLU A 177 -19.52 -40.07 -26.78
C GLU A 177 -19.86 -40.92 -28.02
N GLY A 178 -19.89 -42.25 -27.86
CA GLY A 178 -20.32 -43.19 -28.90
C GLY A 178 -21.84 -43.31 -29.08
N ARG A 179 -22.65 -42.82 -28.14
CA ARG A 179 -24.13 -42.91 -28.13
C ARG A 179 -24.79 -41.56 -28.42
N ARG A 180 -24.45 -40.98 -29.57
CA ARG A 180 -25.04 -39.71 -30.08
C ARG A 180 -26.53 -39.80 -30.41
N ASP A 181 -27.11 -41.00 -30.35
CA ASP A 181 -28.54 -41.27 -30.42
C ASP A 181 -29.29 -40.83 -29.15
N LEU A 182 -28.61 -40.85 -28.00
CA LEU A 182 -29.19 -40.54 -26.68
C LEU A 182 -28.53 -39.36 -25.97
N ILE A 183 -27.37 -38.91 -26.45
CA ILE A 183 -26.53 -37.91 -25.78
C ILE A 183 -26.22 -36.76 -26.74
N ASP A 184 -26.59 -35.56 -26.32
CA ASP A 184 -26.35 -34.33 -27.08
C ASP A 184 -25.03 -33.66 -26.68
N LEU A 185 -24.63 -33.75 -25.40
CA LEU A 185 -23.42 -33.13 -24.87
C LEU A 185 -22.79 -33.99 -23.78
N VAL A 186 -21.45 -34.09 -23.81
CA VAL A 186 -20.62 -34.64 -22.73
C VAL A 186 -19.52 -33.64 -22.40
N THR A 187 -19.36 -33.30 -21.12
CA THR A 187 -18.31 -32.40 -20.64
C THR A 187 -17.79 -32.88 -19.28
N VAL A 188 -16.49 -32.75 -19.06
CA VAL A 188 -15.84 -33.10 -17.78
C VAL A 188 -15.81 -31.86 -16.88
N GLU A 189 -16.11 -32.04 -15.60
CA GLU A 189 -15.99 -30.99 -14.57
C GLU A 189 -14.56 -30.92 -14.00
#